data_AF-A0AAU3WGF1-F1
#
_entry.id   AF-A0AAU3WGF1-F1
#
_cell.length_a   1.000
_cell.length_b   1.000
_cell.length_c   1.000
_cell.angle_alpha   90.00
_cell.angle_beta   90.00
_cell.angle_gamma   90.00
#
_symmetry.space_group_name_H-M   'P 1'
#
loop_
_entity.id
_entity.type
_entity.pdbx_description
1 polymer ?
#
loop_
_entity_poly.entity_id
_entity_poly.type
_entity_poly.pdbx_seq_one_letter_code
_entity_poly.pdbx_strand_id
1 'polypeptide(L)' 'MRRHAVGPGRRRTTRPQAPGGAPDTLIGKRYVDPQDTLELLCTGSGAGALACDGVPMTLKAAKALPASD' A
#
# COMPACT_ATOMS: atom_id res chain seq x y z
N MET A 1 -8.46 -30.93 -22.68
CA MET A 1 -8.92 -29.87 -21.74
C MET A 1 -8.08 -29.98 -20.46
N ARG A 2 -7.01 -29.18 -20.32
CA ARG A 2 -6.16 -29.21 -19.12
C ARG A 2 -6.66 -28.15 -18.14
N ARG A 3 -7.17 -28.57 -16.99
CA ARG A 3 -7.56 -27.67 -15.90
C ARG A 3 -6.28 -27.05 -15.33
N HIS A 4 -6.18 -25.72 -15.30
CA HIS A 4 -5.15 -25.05 -14.50
C HIS A 4 -5.44 -25.33 -13.03
N ALA A 5 -4.63 -26.19 -12.41
CA ALA A 5 -4.68 -26.42 -10.98
C ALA A 5 -4.20 -25.16 -10.26
N VAL A 6 -5.10 -24.52 -9.50
CA VAL A 6 -4.74 -23.46 -8.55
C VAL A 6 -3.91 -24.13 -7.45
N GLY A 7 -2.61 -23.82 -7.38
CA GLY A 7 -1.72 -24.27 -6.31
C GLY A 7 -2.14 -23.72 -4.94
N PRO A 8 -1.58 -24.24 -3.82
CA PRO A 8 -1.96 -23.84 -2.48
C PRO A 8 -1.80 -22.32 -2.31
N GLY A 9 -2.91 -21.62 -2.04
CA GLY A 9 -2.93 -20.17 -1.88
C GLY A 9 -1.92 -19.72 -0.84
N ARG A 10 -1.00 -18.82 -1.21
CA ARG A 10 0.00 -18.27 -0.28
C ARG A 10 -0.71 -17.66 0.92
N ARG A 11 -0.46 -18.22 2.11
CA ARG A 11 -1.00 -17.71 3.37
C ARG A 11 -0.44 -16.31 3.60
N ARG A 12 -1.32 -15.33 3.82
CA ARG A 12 -0.94 -13.96 4.12
C ARG A 12 -0.27 -13.92 5.50
N THR A 13 1.05 -13.76 5.55
CA THR A 13 1.78 -13.52 6.81
C THR A 13 1.78 -12.03 7.10
N THR A 14 0.81 -11.56 7.87
CA THR A 14 0.92 -10.25 8.52
C THR A 14 1.87 -10.42 9.70
N ARG A 15 3.06 -9.83 9.64
CA ARG A 15 3.94 -9.75 10.81
C ARG A 15 3.26 -8.84 11.85
N PRO A 16 3.12 -9.27 13.11
CA PRO A 16 2.63 -8.40 14.17
C PRO A 16 3.52 -7.15 14.24
N GLN A 17 2.91 -5.97 14.23
CA GLN A 17 3.65 -4.74 14.49
C GLN A 17 4.10 -4.75 15.95
N ALA A 18 5.35 -4.37 16.22
CA ALA A 18 5.81 -4.21 17.60
C ALA A 18 4.99 -3.08 18.27
N PRO A 19 4.54 -3.26 19.54
CA PRO A 19 3.84 -2.20 20.25
C PRO A 19 4.68 -0.93 20.33
N GLY A 20 4.15 0.20 19.86
CA GLY A 20 4.83 1.50 19.86
C GLY A 20 5.71 1.80 18.64
N GLY A 21 5.85 0.88 17.68
CA GLY A 21 6.48 1.17 16.39
C GLY A 21 5.55 1.99 15.49
N ALA A 22 6.04 3.07 14.89
CA ALA A 22 5.27 3.80 13.89
C ALA A 22 5.00 2.88 12.68
N PRO A 23 3.76 2.84 12.14
CA PRO A 23 3.46 2.06 10.95
C PRO A 23 4.13 2.63 9.70
N ASP A 24 4.78 1.79 8.89
CA ASP A 24 5.31 2.16 7.58
C ASP A 24 4.20 2.48 6.57
N THR A 25 3.09 1.75 6.65
CA THR A 25 1.90 1.97 5.82
C THR A 25 0.77 2.58 6.65
N LEU A 26 0.32 3.75 6.23
CA LEU A 26 -0.66 4.59 6.92
C LEU A 26 -2.05 4.47 6.28
N ILE A 27 -3.07 4.19 7.10
CA ILE A 27 -4.47 4.20 6.68
C ILE A 27 -4.92 5.60 6.21
N GLY A 28 -5.76 5.65 5.19
CA GLY A 28 -6.34 6.89 4.64
C GLY A 28 -5.36 7.68 3.78
N LYS A 29 -4.12 7.21 3.61
CA LYS A 29 -3.13 7.84 2.75
C LYS A 29 -3.13 7.22 1.36
N ARG A 30 -2.83 8.07 0.37
CA ARG A 30 -2.62 7.68 -1.02
C ARG A 30 -1.15 7.48 -1.28
N TYR A 31 -0.81 6.41 -1.98
CA TYR A 31 0.54 6.07 -2.37
C TYR A 31 0.65 6.01 -3.89
N VAL A 32 1.76 6.49 -4.44
CA VAL A 32 2.03 6.52 -5.87
C VAL A 32 3.33 5.80 -6.20
N ASP A 33 3.37 5.19 -7.37
CA ASP A 33 4.60 4.70 -7.98
C ASP A 33 5.51 5.88 -8.38
N PRO A 34 6.81 5.65 -8.64
CA PRO A 34 7.73 6.73 -8.99
C PRO A 34 7.36 7.50 -10.28
N GLN A 35 6.54 6.90 -11.15
CA GLN A 35 6.10 7.52 -12.40
C GLN A 35 4.72 8.22 -12.29
N ASP A 36 4.08 8.21 -11.11
CA ASP A 36 2.71 8.71 -10.87
C ASP A 36 1.67 8.15 -11.86
N THR A 37 1.88 6.90 -12.31
CA THR A 37 0.98 6.17 -13.21
C THR A 37 -0.04 5.32 -12.45
N LEU A 38 0.26 4.99 -11.19
CA LEU A 38 -0.56 4.15 -10.34
C LEU A 38 -0.74 4.82 -8.97
N GLU A 39 -2.00 4.92 -8.52
CA GLU A 39 -2.37 5.47 -7.21
C GLU A 39 -3.16 4.44 -6.40
N LEU A 40 -2.75 4.21 -5.14
CA LEU A 40 -3.42 3.30 -4.21
C LEU A 40 -3.85 4.05 -2.95
N LEU A 41 -5.08 3.82 -2.49
CA LEU A 41 -5.54 4.23 -1.17
C LEU A 41 -5.32 3.08 -0.17
N CYS A 42 -4.61 3.36 0.92
CA CYS A 42 -4.49 2.41 2.01
C CYS A 42 -5.74 2.43 2.90
N THR A 43 -6.43 1.28 3.05
CA THR A 43 -7.64 1.14 3.89
C THR A 43 -7.37 0.43 5.22
N GLY A 44 -6.14 0.02 5.49
CA GLY A 44 -5.71 -0.58 6.75
C GLY A 44 -4.20 -0.45 6.96
N SER A 45 -3.79 -0.05 8.16
CA SER A 45 -2.37 0.18 8.48
C SER A 45 -1.56 -1.12 8.57
N GLY A 46 -0.24 -1.01 8.41
CA GLY A 46 0.67 -2.13 8.61
C GLY A 46 2.15 -1.74 8.70
N ALA A 47 2.99 -2.66 9.17
CA ALA A 47 4.45 -2.49 9.29
C ALA A 47 5.21 -2.92 8.02
N GLY A 48 4.52 -3.11 6.91
CA GLY A 48 5.16 -3.34 5.61
C GLY A 48 5.08 -2.05 4.81
N ALA A 49 6.11 -1.76 4.01
CA ALA A 49 6.04 -0.72 2.99
C ALA A 49 5.27 -1.23 1.76
N LEU A 50 4.56 -0.34 1.06
CA LEU A 50 3.92 -0.67 -0.21
C LEU A 50 4.94 -0.64 -1.35
N ALA A 51 4.87 -1.62 -2.23
CA ALA A 51 5.69 -1.70 -3.44
C ALA A 51 4.86 -2.26 -4.61
N CYS A 52 5.13 -1.77 -5.81
CA CYS A 52 4.61 -2.33 -7.07
C CYS A 52 5.77 -2.95 -7.84
N ASP A 53 5.70 -4.24 -8.16
CA ASP A 53 6.77 -4.99 -8.83
C ASP A 53 8.15 -4.87 -8.14
N GLY A 54 8.14 -4.79 -6.80
CA GLY A 54 9.34 -4.62 -5.98
C GLY A 54 9.86 -3.18 -5.90
N VAL A 55 9.24 -2.23 -6.61
CA VAL A 55 9.57 -0.81 -6.54
C VAL A 55 8.78 -0.14 -5.41
N PRO A 56 9.45 0.51 -4.44
CA PRO A 56 8.77 1.15 -3.31
C PRO A 56 7.90 2.31 -3.76
N MET A 57 6.74 2.44 -3.13
CA MET A 57 5.80 3.54 -3.38
C MET A 57 5.97 4.66 -2.35
N THR A 58 5.57 5.88 -2.72
CA THR A 58 5.67 7.07 -1.86
C THR A 58 4.31 7.68 -1.60
N LEU A 59 4.16 8.43 -0.49
CA LEU A 59 2.91 9.14 -0.20
C LEU A 59 2.64 10.21 -1.26
N LYS A 60 1.46 10.18 -1.87
CA LYS A 60 1.00 11.26 -2.74
C LYS A 60 0.68 12.48 -1.88
N ALA A 61 1.39 13.58 -2.13
CA ALA A 61 1.08 14.84 -1.49
C ALA A 61 -0.33 15.29 -1.91
N ALA A 62 -1.14 15.73 -0.94
CA ALA A 62 -2.41 16.35 -1.26
C ALA A 62 -2.15 17.67 -1.99
N LYS A 63 -2.80 17.88 -3.12
CA LYS A 63 -2.86 19.19 -3.73
C LYS A 63 -3.73 20.08 -2.84
N ALA A 64 -3.16 21.18 -2.34
CA ALA A 64 -3.91 22.13 -1.55
C ALA A 64 -5.12 22.65 -2.36
N LEU A 65 -6.28 22.70 -1.71
CA LEU A 65 -7.44 23.36 -2.27
C LEU A 65 -7.24 24.88 -2.16
N PRO A 66 -7.76 25.67 -3.12
CA PRO A 66 -7.88 27.11 -2.94
C PRO A 66 -8.66 27.41 -1.64
N ALA A 67 -8.29 28.48 -0.94
CA ALA A 67 -9.10 28.98 0.16
C ALA A 67 -10.53 29.27 -0.36
N SER A 68 -11.54 28.85 0.38
CA SER A 68 -12.93 29.26 0.12
C SER A 68 -13.18 30.58 0.83
N ASP A 69 -13.79 31.54 0.13
CA ASP A 69 -14.33 32.80 0.66
C ASP A 69 -15.85 32.66 0.82
#